data_AF-A0A7S4N138-F1
#
_entry.id   AF-A0A7S4N138-F1
#
_cell.length_a   1.000
_cell.length_b   1.000
_cell.length_c   1.000
_cell.angle_alpha   90.00
_cell.angle_beta   90.00
_cell.angle_gamma   90.00
#
_symmetry.space_group_name_H-M   'P 1'
#
loop_
_entity.id
_entity.type
_entity.pdbx_description
1 polymer ?
#
loop_
_entity_poly.entity_id
_entity_poly.type
_entity_poly.pdbx_seq_one_letter_code
_entity_poly.pdbx_strand_id
1 'polypeptide(L)'
;MWIPYQDAVVVVTNDPEDEVSEDEIEEASTMDHEERFRPLTNLLAELTKDGNEPCTDDVIGMGFGELRDALLAVNPLDVDHIKRVNKAEAQFWRLSEGYQVKPSDQLLQFDCGGQQWVWEICFPTGRYSRNNGKDMEFMERLLREIETNNIAAPAPIEQRWTASSSSLMSPAYGPHAGLHSWVGIIMYLPLEGEKQRNEITEEFKEKYCRLLRKIGQDFNAASHWAKLEMPSNSSDDAVLKSSIRARYPVEKFNEARLLYDPKGILSNDHISMIFGPFS
;
A
#
# COMPACT_ATOMS: atom_id res chain seq x y z
N MET A 1 0.82 8.26 4.05
CA MET A 1 0.17 7.04 4.57
C MET A 1 -1.14 7.43 5.25
N TRP A 2 -2.26 6.98 4.73
CA TRP A 2 -3.58 7.28 5.25
C TRP A 2 -4.01 6.22 6.27
N ILE A 3 -4.65 6.64 7.34
CA ILE A 3 -5.11 5.76 8.42
C ILE A 3 -6.64 5.63 8.32
N PRO A 4 -7.18 4.52 7.80
CA PRO A 4 -8.63 4.36 7.63
C PRO A 4 -9.38 4.52 8.95
N TYR A 5 -10.61 5.05 8.89
CA TYR A 5 -11.47 5.34 10.04
C TYR A 5 -10.95 6.41 11.01
N GLN A 6 -9.82 7.04 10.71
CA GLN A 6 -9.25 8.13 11.51
C GLN A 6 -9.13 9.37 10.64
N ASP A 7 -9.36 10.53 11.24
CA ASP A 7 -8.97 11.82 10.65
C ASP A 7 -7.47 12.03 10.89
N ALA A 8 -6.65 11.20 10.22
CA ALA A 8 -5.21 11.17 10.38
C ALA A 8 -4.52 10.68 9.10
N VAL A 9 -3.47 11.41 8.71
CA VAL A 9 -2.55 11.04 7.64
C VAL A 9 -1.14 11.27 8.13
N VAL A 10 -0.25 10.31 7.88
CA VAL A 10 1.19 10.46 8.11
C VAL A 10 1.81 10.89 6.80
N VAL A 11 2.41 12.08 6.79
CA VAL A 11 3.11 12.63 5.63
C VAL A 11 4.60 12.45 5.86
N VAL A 12 5.27 11.84 4.89
CA VAL A 12 6.72 11.70 4.90
C VAL A 12 7.23 12.43 3.66
N THR A 13 8.02 13.46 3.89
CA THR A 13 8.76 14.19 2.86
C THR A 13 10.25 13.92 3.03
N ASN A 14 11.02 14.16 1.97
CA ASN A 14 12.47 14.08 2.00
C ASN A 14 13.00 15.12 1.04
N ASP A 15 13.78 16.06 1.57
CA ASP A 15 14.34 17.19 0.86
C ASP A 15 15.87 17.17 1.04
N PRO A 16 16.65 17.57 0.01
CA PRO A 16 18.09 17.72 0.16
C PRO A 16 18.42 18.66 1.31
N GLU A 17 19.41 18.31 2.13
CA GLU A 17 19.80 19.11 3.31
C GLU A 17 20.12 20.56 2.94
N ASP A 18 20.69 20.80 1.75
CA ASP A 18 21.05 22.12 1.25
C ASP A 18 19.86 22.96 0.73
N GLU A 19 18.69 22.33 0.57
CA GLU A 19 17.45 23.00 0.15
C GLU A 19 16.51 23.32 1.32
N VAL A 20 16.77 22.80 2.53
CA VAL A 20 15.97 23.05 3.74
C VAL A 20 16.58 24.21 4.54
N SER A 21 15.80 25.25 4.83
CA SER A 21 16.28 26.32 5.69
C SER A 21 16.37 25.85 7.16
N GLU A 22 17.38 26.29 7.91
CA GLU A 22 17.54 25.91 9.33
C GLU A 22 16.30 26.25 10.18
N ASP A 23 15.50 27.24 9.76
CA ASP A 23 14.25 27.67 10.40
C ASP A 23 13.05 26.74 10.10
N GLU A 24 13.11 25.90 9.07
CA GLU A 24 12.09 24.91 8.69
C GLU A 24 12.29 23.55 9.35
N ILE A 25 13.39 23.39 10.09
CA ILE A 25 13.78 22.15 10.73
C ILE A 25 13.09 22.04 12.11
N GLU A 26 11.88 21.47 12.15
CA GLU A 26 11.11 21.28 13.39
C GLU A 26 11.76 20.26 14.35
N GLU A 27 12.27 20.65 15.52
CA GLU A 27 12.92 19.72 16.47
C GLU A 27 12.21 18.35 16.59
N ALA A 28 12.98 17.26 16.44
CA ALA A 28 12.44 15.91 16.57
C ALA A 28 11.69 15.74 17.91
N SER A 29 10.58 15.00 17.90
CA SER A 29 9.76 14.77 19.11
C SER A 29 10.63 14.46 20.33
N THR A 30 10.47 15.27 21.37
CA THR A 30 11.15 15.08 22.66
C THR A 30 10.49 13.99 23.51
N MET A 31 9.43 13.35 22.99
CA MET A 31 8.71 12.31 23.71
C MET A 31 9.57 11.07 23.83
N ASP A 32 9.58 10.49 25.04
CA ASP A 32 10.31 9.25 25.27
C ASP A 32 9.75 8.10 24.42
N HIS A 33 10.61 7.14 24.09
CA HIS A 33 10.22 5.91 23.38
C HIS A 33 9.06 5.21 24.06
N GLU A 34 9.07 5.08 25.39
CA GLU A 34 7.97 4.43 26.12
C GLU A 34 6.63 5.18 25.92
N GLU A 35 6.66 6.52 25.93
CA GLU A 35 5.46 7.34 25.75
C GLU A 35 4.89 7.25 24.33
N ARG A 36 5.76 7.22 23.31
CA ARG A 36 5.35 7.06 21.91
C ARG A 36 4.64 5.73 21.69
N PHE A 37 5.16 4.66 22.27
CA PHE A 37 4.66 3.29 22.11
C PHE A 37 3.44 2.97 22.99
N ARG A 38 3.21 3.74 24.06
CA ARG A 38 2.13 3.54 25.03
C ARG A 38 0.73 3.30 24.43
N PRO A 39 0.28 3.97 23.35
CA PRO A 39 -1.03 3.68 22.74
C PRO A 39 -1.17 2.24 22.26
N LEU A 40 -0.12 1.70 21.62
CA LEU A 40 -0.11 0.35 21.05
C LEU A 40 0.03 -0.70 22.15
N THR A 41 0.97 -0.50 23.08
CA THR A 41 1.23 -1.45 24.17
C THR A 41 0.06 -1.54 25.14
N ASN A 42 -0.62 -0.43 25.44
CA ASN A 42 -1.84 -0.44 26.26
C ASN A 42 -2.97 -1.23 25.58
N LEU A 43 -3.18 -1.04 24.27
CA LEU A 43 -4.21 -1.77 23.54
C LEU A 43 -3.90 -3.27 23.51
N LEU A 44 -2.64 -3.65 23.28
CA LEU A 44 -2.22 -5.04 23.29
C LEU A 44 -2.45 -5.67 24.68
N ALA A 45 -2.05 -4.97 25.74
CA ALA A 45 -2.26 -5.43 27.11
C ALA A 45 -3.75 -5.50 27.51
N GLU A 46 -4.62 -4.71 26.90
CA GLU A 46 -6.07 -4.81 27.09
C GLU A 46 -6.61 -6.09 26.45
N LEU A 47 -6.22 -6.37 25.21
CA LEU A 47 -6.71 -7.52 24.43
C LEU A 47 -6.25 -8.88 24.99
N THR A 48 -5.15 -8.90 25.74
CA THR A 48 -4.54 -10.12 26.29
C THR A 48 -5.03 -10.45 27.71
N LYS A 49 -5.58 -9.47 28.45
CA LYS A 49 -6.14 -9.67 29.80
C LYS A 49 -7.40 -10.54 29.84
N ASP A 50 -8.13 -10.64 28.73
CA ASP A 50 -9.39 -11.38 28.63
C ASP A 50 -9.25 -12.87 28.28
N GLY A 51 -8.04 -13.46 28.41
CA GLY A 51 -7.83 -14.91 28.27
C GLY A 51 -7.56 -15.41 26.85
N ASN A 52 -7.27 -14.51 25.91
CA ASN A 52 -6.72 -14.85 24.60
C ASN A 52 -5.18 -14.74 24.67
N GLU A 53 -4.48 -15.88 24.82
CA GLU A 53 -3.03 -15.94 24.58
C GLU A 53 -2.70 -15.94 23.07
N PRO A 54 -1.53 -15.44 22.63
CA PRO A 54 -0.35 -15.12 23.44
C PRO A 54 -0.02 -13.63 23.50
N CYS A 55 0.40 -13.21 24.68
CA CYS A 55 1.39 -12.16 24.83
C CYS A 55 2.25 -12.55 26.03
N THR A 56 3.29 -13.33 25.77
CA THR A 56 4.34 -13.60 26.76
C THR A 56 5.11 -12.32 27.03
N ASP A 57 5.94 -12.33 28.06
CA ASP A 57 6.71 -11.22 28.65
C ASP A 57 7.62 -10.39 27.68
N ASP A 58 7.46 -10.52 26.37
CA ASP A 58 8.25 -9.96 25.26
C ASP A 58 7.72 -8.62 24.69
N VAL A 59 6.64 -8.03 25.21
CA VAL A 59 6.19 -6.67 24.77
C VAL A 59 7.31 -5.64 24.97
N ILE A 60 8.15 -5.86 25.98
CA ILE A 60 9.34 -5.05 26.27
C ILE A 60 10.41 -5.35 25.22
N GLY A 61 10.45 -4.52 24.18
CA GLY A 61 11.47 -4.58 23.11
C GLY A 61 10.91 -4.73 21.71
N MET A 62 9.60 -4.96 21.56
CA MET A 62 8.97 -5.03 20.24
C MET A 62 9.07 -3.70 19.49
N GLY A 63 9.47 -3.76 18.23
CA GLY A 63 9.41 -2.64 17.31
C GLY A 63 7.97 -2.31 16.90
N PHE A 64 7.78 -1.16 16.26
CA PHE A 64 6.46 -0.71 15.80
C PHE A 64 5.77 -1.75 14.89
N GLY A 65 6.51 -2.31 13.93
CA GLY A 65 5.99 -3.32 13.00
C GLY A 65 5.49 -4.57 13.72
N GLU A 66 6.24 -5.07 14.70
CA GLU A 66 5.88 -6.26 15.48
C GLU A 66 4.63 -6.02 16.35
N LEU A 67 4.53 -4.85 16.99
CA LEU A 67 3.33 -4.49 17.77
C LEU A 67 2.10 -4.36 16.87
N ARG A 68 2.24 -3.75 15.69
CA ARG A 68 1.17 -3.66 14.70
C ARG A 68 0.72 -5.05 14.26
N ASP A 69 1.66 -5.93 13.90
CA ASP A 69 1.35 -7.29 13.45
C ASP A 69 0.65 -8.09 14.56
N ALA A 70 1.12 -7.98 15.82
CA ALA A 70 0.48 -8.63 16.98
C ALA A 70 -0.95 -8.12 17.23
N LEU A 71 -1.15 -6.80 17.18
CA LEU A 71 -2.47 -6.20 17.35
C LEU A 71 -3.44 -6.64 16.24
N LEU A 72 -2.98 -6.66 14.98
CA LEU A 72 -3.82 -7.05 13.84
C LEU A 72 -4.16 -8.55 13.87
N ALA A 73 -3.26 -9.41 14.36
CA ALA A 73 -3.47 -10.86 14.41
C ALA A 73 -4.65 -11.29 15.30
N VAL A 74 -5.00 -10.49 16.33
CA VAL A 74 -6.07 -10.81 17.29
C VAL A 74 -7.42 -11.01 16.59
N ASN A 75 -7.84 -10.07 15.74
CA ASN A 75 -9.09 -10.17 14.99
C ASN A 75 -9.04 -9.36 13.68
N PRO A 76 -8.29 -9.81 12.66
CA PRO A 76 -7.90 -9.00 11.50
C PRO A 76 -9.05 -8.60 10.58
N LEU A 77 -10.22 -9.26 10.71
CA LEU A 77 -11.41 -9.01 9.88
C LEU A 77 -12.54 -8.33 10.66
N ASP A 78 -12.35 -8.05 11.96
CA ASP A 78 -13.32 -7.31 12.76
C ASP A 78 -13.09 -5.81 12.63
N VAL A 79 -14.10 -5.11 12.10
CA VAL A 79 -13.96 -3.69 11.75
C VAL A 79 -13.79 -2.82 12.99
N ASP A 80 -14.45 -3.16 14.11
CA ASP A 80 -14.35 -2.36 15.33
C ASP A 80 -12.99 -2.54 16.01
N HIS A 81 -12.43 -3.75 15.96
CA HIS A 81 -11.05 -4.03 16.33
C HIS A 81 -10.07 -3.25 15.45
N ILE A 82 -10.20 -3.31 14.13
CA ILE A 82 -9.34 -2.55 13.21
C ILE A 82 -9.41 -1.04 13.46
N LYS A 83 -10.59 -0.48 13.74
CA LYS A 83 -10.75 0.92 14.14
C LYS A 83 -9.95 1.25 15.41
N ARG A 84 -9.92 0.36 16.40
CA ARG A 84 -9.15 0.53 17.63
C ARG A 84 -7.64 0.49 17.35
N VAL A 85 -7.18 -0.46 16.53
CA VAL A 85 -5.77 -0.55 16.13
C VAL A 85 -5.36 0.71 15.36
N ASN A 86 -6.11 1.12 14.34
CA ASN A 86 -5.84 2.32 13.56
C ASN A 86 -5.83 3.59 14.44
N LYS A 87 -6.71 3.67 15.44
CA LYS A 87 -6.70 4.78 16.42
C LYS A 87 -5.43 4.81 17.26
N ALA A 88 -4.97 3.66 17.75
CA ALA A 88 -3.73 3.55 18.52
C ALA A 88 -2.51 3.88 17.65
N GLU A 89 -2.48 3.41 16.39
CA GLU A 89 -1.44 3.74 15.41
C GLU A 89 -1.42 5.25 15.08
N ALA A 90 -2.58 5.87 14.88
CA ALA A 90 -2.67 7.32 14.66
C ALA A 90 -2.12 8.13 15.86
N GLN A 91 -2.36 7.65 17.08
CA GLN A 91 -1.78 8.26 18.28
C GLN A 91 -0.27 8.06 18.34
N PHE A 92 0.22 6.85 18.06
CA PHE A 92 1.67 6.58 17.98
C PHE A 92 2.37 7.54 17.03
N TRP A 93 1.83 7.72 15.81
CA TRP A 93 2.44 8.59 14.80
C TRP A 93 2.42 10.06 15.20
N ARG A 94 1.35 10.57 15.83
CA ARG A 94 1.32 11.94 16.37
C ARG A 94 2.39 12.17 17.43
N LEU A 95 2.68 11.17 18.27
CA LEU A 95 3.73 11.27 19.29
C LEU A 95 5.14 11.09 18.69
N SER A 96 5.23 10.55 17.48
CA SER A 96 6.48 10.19 16.79
C SER A 96 6.86 11.16 15.66
N GLU A 97 6.21 12.31 15.57
CA GLU A 97 6.51 13.34 14.57
C GLU A 97 7.91 13.95 14.76
N GLY A 98 8.41 14.59 13.70
CA GLY A 98 9.74 15.20 13.65
C GLY A 98 10.50 14.87 12.37
N TYR A 99 11.76 15.28 12.30
CA TYR A 99 12.67 15.01 11.19
C TYR A 99 13.93 14.27 11.65
N GLN A 100 14.68 13.76 10.68
CA GLN A 100 16.04 13.27 10.87
C GLN A 100 16.83 13.56 9.59
N VAL A 101 18.10 13.95 9.74
CA VAL A 101 19.02 14.11 8.61
C VAL A 101 19.98 12.93 8.58
N LYS A 102 19.93 12.15 7.50
CA LYS A 102 20.80 10.98 7.29
C LYS A 102 21.04 10.78 5.79
N PRO A 103 22.13 10.08 5.41
CA PRO A 103 22.33 9.63 4.03
C PRO A 103 21.10 8.89 3.49
N SER A 104 20.74 9.13 2.23
CA SER A 104 19.51 8.59 1.64
C SER A 104 19.43 7.07 1.68
N ASP A 105 20.56 6.39 1.53
CA ASP A 105 20.67 4.93 1.58
C ASP A 105 20.42 4.36 2.99
N GLN A 106 20.56 5.17 4.03
CA GLN A 106 20.23 4.81 5.42
C GLN A 106 18.80 5.22 5.78
N LEU A 107 18.32 6.35 5.24
CA LEU A 107 17.00 6.91 5.57
C LEU A 107 15.86 6.18 4.87
N LEU A 108 16.07 5.76 3.61
CA LEU A 108 15.06 5.11 2.78
C LEU A 108 14.91 3.61 3.06
N GLN A 109 15.61 3.08 4.07
CA GLN A 109 15.39 1.71 4.55
C GLN A 109 14.08 1.67 5.32
N PHE A 110 13.23 0.68 5.01
CA PHE A 110 12.02 0.44 5.76
C PHE A 110 11.86 -1.05 6.01
N ASP A 111 11.38 -1.38 7.20
CA ASP A 111 10.96 -2.74 7.53
C ASP A 111 9.49 -2.89 7.12
N CYS A 112 9.23 -3.87 6.25
CA CYS A 112 7.88 -4.15 5.80
C CYS A 112 7.06 -4.89 6.86
N GLY A 113 7.65 -5.36 7.96
CA GLY A 113 6.98 -6.28 8.88
C GLY A 113 6.77 -7.66 8.25
N GLY A 114 5.78 -8.41 8.73
CA GLY A 114 5.45 -9.75 8.24
C GLY A 114 4.94 -9.83 6.80
N GLN A 115 4.41 -11.00 6.42
CA GLN A 115 3.83 -11.20 5.09
C GLN A 115 2.56 -10.39 4.90
N GLN A 116 2.37 -9.82 3.70
CA GLN A 116 1.25 -8.95 3.39
C GLN A 116 0.69 -9.22 1.99
N TRP A 117 -0.63 -9.06 1.88
CA TRP A 117 -1.27 -8.78 0.61
C TRP A 117 -1.20 -7.29 0.33
N VAL A 118 -0.74 -6.94 -0.87
CA VAL A 118 -0.65 -5.56 -1.32
C VAL A 118 -1.16 -5.47 -2.74
N TRP A 119 -2.04 -4.51 -2.99
CA TRP A 119 -2.47 -4.16 -4.33
C TRP A 119 -2.34 -2.66 -4.54
N GLU A 120 -1.70 -2.27 -5.62
CA GLU A 120 -1.39 -0.88 -5.90
C GLU A 120 -1.81 -0.50 -7.31
N ILE A 121 -2.37 0.70 -7.43
CA ILE A 121 -2.77 1.30 -8.70
C ILE A 121 -2.07 2.65 -8.89
N CYS A 122 -2.00 3.11 -10.14
CA CYS A 122 -1.38 4.36 -10.56
C CYS A 122 -2.30 5.12 -11.52
N PHE A 123 -2.45 6.42 -11.30
CA PHE A 123 -3.21 7.29 -12.20
C PHE A 123 -2.61 8.71 -12.28
N PRO A 124 -2.81 9.43 -13.40
CA PRO A 124 -2.29 10.79 -13.56
C PRO A 124 -3.09 11.81 -12.75
N THR A 125 -2.38 12.68 -12.02
CA THR A 125 -2.96 13.77 -11.21
C THR A 125 -2.49 15.16 -11.67
N GLY A 126 -2.19 15.29 -12.97
CA GLY A 126 -1.80 16.56 -13.59
C GLY A 126 -0.29 16.71 -13.71
N ARG A 127 0.25 17.84 -13.27
CA ARG A 127 1.69 18.15 -13.29
C ARG A 127 2.14 18.56 -11.90
N TYR A 128 3.43 18.45 -11.62
CA TYR A 128 3.99 18.89 -10.33
C TYR A 128 3.64 20.35 -10.03
N SER A 129 3.79 21.25 -11.01
CA SER A 129 3.44 22.68 -10.87
C SER A 129 1.94 22.97 -10.87
N ARG A 130 1.10 22.00 -11.24
CA ARG A 130 -0.36 22.16 -11.33
C ARG A 130 -1.04 20.81 -11.18
N ASN A 131 -1.25 20.41 -9.93
CA ASN A 131 -2.08 19.26 -9.58
C ASN A 131 -3.54 19.54 -9.98
N ASN A 132 -4.24 18.50 -10.45
CA ASN A 132 -5.66 18.59 -10.79
C ASN A 132 -6.61 18.16 -9.65
N GLY A 133 -6.07 17.76 -8.50
CA GLY A 133 -6.81 17.39 -7.29
C GLY A 133 -7.37 15.97 -7.28
N LYS A 134 -7.13 15.19 -8.35
CA LYS A 134 -7.68 13.83 -8.48
C LYS A 134 -7.11 12.86 -7.47
N ASP A 135 -5.86 13.05 -7.05
CA ASP A 135 -5.23 12.28 -5.99
C ASP A 135 -5.98 12.38 -4.66
N MET A 136 -6.37 13.58 -4.25
CA MET A 136 -7.15 13.82 -3.03
C MET A 136 -8.61 13.37 -3.19
N GLU A 137 -9.24 13.65 -4.34
CA GLU A 137 -10.59 13.16 -4.66
C GLU A 137 -10.66 11.63 -4.59
N PHE A 138 -9.63 10.96 -5.10
CA PHE A 138 -9.52 9.50 -5.05
C PHE A 138 -9.50 9.00 -3.61
N MET A 139 -8.63 9.59 -2.77
CA MET A 139 -8.49 9.17 -1.37
C MET A 139 -9.74 9.43 -0.55
N GLU A 140 -10.38 10.60 -0.71
CA GLU A 140 -11.65 10.91 -0.04
C GLU A 140 -12.71 9.86 -0.40
N ARG A 141 -12.84 9.53 -1.68
CA ARG A 141 -13.78 8.51 -2.14
C ARG A 141 -13.43 7.13 -1.62
N LEU A 142 -12.15 6.74 -1.63
CA LEU A 142 -11.71 5.44 -1.12
C LEU A 142 -12.02 5.29 0.37
N LEU A 143 -11.64 6.27 1.20
CA LEU A 143 -11.89 6.24 2.64
C LEU A 143 -13.39 6.22 2.94
N ARG A 144 -14.18 7.07 2.27
CA ARG A 144 -15.64 7.08 2.43
C ARG A 144 -16.28 5.74 2.07
N GLU A 145 -15.84 5.11 0.98
CA GLU A 145 -16.38 3.82 0.56
C GLU A 145 -15.92 2.67 1.48
N ILE A 146 -14.71 2.71 2.03
CA ILE A 146 -14.27 1.76 3.08
C ILE A 146 -15.21 1.83 4.28
N GLU A 147 -15.54 3.04 4.73
CA GLU A 147 -16.48 3.24 5.84
C GLU A 147 -17.88 2.76 5.49
N THR A 148 -18.39 3.16 4.32
CA THR A 148 -19.74 2.82 3.86
C THR A 148 -19.94 1.31 3.68
N ASN A 149 -18.92 0.61 3.19
CA ASN A 149 -18.96 -0.83 2.94
C ASN A 149 -18.49 -1.66 4.16
N ASN A 150 -18.15 -1.01 5.28
CA ASN A 150 -17.70 -1.64 6.53
C ASN A 150 -16.56 -2.65 6.28
N ILE A 151 -15.50 -2.21 5.60
CA ILE A 151 -14.33 -3.04 5.27
C ILE A 151 -13.30 -2.96 6.40
N ALA A 152 -12.82 -4.10 6.91
CA ALA A 152 -11.74 -4.15 7.88
C ALA A 152 -10.40 -3.71 7.26
N ALA A 153 -10.19 -2.40 7.10
CA ALA A 153 -9.04 -1.81 6.41
C ALA A 153 -7.96 -1.39 7.43
N PRO A 154 -6.93 -2.21 7.66
CA PRO A 154 -5.82 -1.81 8.52
C PRO A 154 -5.01 -0.69 7.86
N ALA A 155 -4.36 0.12 8.70
CA ALA A 155 -3.38 1.08 8.23
C ALA A 155 -2.05 0.40 7.80
N PRO A 156 -1.29 1.04 6.90
CA PRO A 156 -1.64 2.22 6.13
C PRO A 156 -2.32 1.89 4.79
N ILE A 157 -3.12 2.82 4.26
CA ILE A 157 -3.25 2.96 2.80
C ILE A 157 -2.10 3.84 2.34
N GLU A 158 -1.24 3.31 1.49
CA GLU A 158 -0.09 4.03 0.99
C GLU A 158 -0.50 4.90 -0.18
N GLN A 159 -0.11 6.18 -0.15
CA GLN A 159 -0.19 7.06 -1.30
C GLN A 159 1.18 7.71 -1.51
N ARG A 160 1.65 7.68 -2.75
CA ARG A 160 2.94 8.23 -3.15
C ARG A 160 2.85 8.81 -4.55
N TRP A 161 3.73 9.75 -4.86
CA TRP A 161 3.73 10.44 -6.14
C TRP A 161 5.02 10.19 -6.90
N THR A 162 4.92 10.15 -8.22
CA THR A 162 6.10 10.05 -9.10
C THR A 162 5.94 10.91 -10.35
N ALA A 163 7.06 11.24 -10.98
CA ALA A 163 7.08 11.87 -12.29
C ALA A 163 6.65 10.89 -13.39
N SER A 164 6.10 11.40 -14.49
CA SER A 164 5.81 10.55 -15.66
C SER A 164 7.03 9.78 -16.14
N SER A 165 6.80 8.54 -16.55
CA SER A 165 7.75 7.71 -17.28
C SER A 165 7.59 7.94 -18.79
N SER A 166 8.72 7.88 -19.51
CA SER A 166 8.72 7.82 -20.99
C SER A 166 8.45 6.41 -21.53
N SER A 167 8.48 5.37 -20.67
CA SER A 167 8.23 3.99 -21.08
C SER A 167 6.75 3.76 -21.39
N LEU A 168 6.46 3.33 -22.61
CA LEU A 168 5.09 3.06 -23.08
C LEU A 168 4.38 1.95 -22.28
N MET A 169 5.13 1.08 -21.62
CA MET A 169 4.59 0.01 -20.78
C MET A 169 4.44 0.43 -19.32
N SER A 170 4.82 1.66 -18.94
CA SER A 170 4.73 2.11 -17.56
C SER A 170 3.28 2.47 -17.17
N PRO A 171 2.79 2.06 -15.99
CA PRO A 171 1.53 2.58 -15.43
C PRO A 171 1.54 4.11 -15.25
N ALA A 172 2.73 4.69 -15.08
CA ALA A 172 2.98 6.13 -15.01
C ALA A 172 3.43 6.73 -16.36
N TYR A 173 3.14 6.08 -17.49
CA TYR A 173 3.43 6.65 -18.81
C TYR A 173 2.68 7.98 -19.01
N GLY A 174 3.41 9.02 -19.40
CA GLY A 174 2.81 10.34 -19.59
C GLY A 174 3.78 11.39 -20.12
N PRO A 175 3.31 12.64 -20.29
CA PRO A 175 4.16 13.73 -20.75
C PRO A 175 5.22 14.10 -19.71
N HIS A 176 6.31 14.71 -20.16
CA HIS A 176 7.34 15.29 -19.30
C HIS A 176 6.72 16.24 -18.25
N ALA A 177 7.25 16.20 -17.02
CA ALA A 177 6.74 16.93 -15.85
C ALA A 177 5.29 16.60 -15.45
N GLY A 178 4.70 15.52 -15.99
CA GLY A 178 3.46 14.97 -15.47
C GLY A 178 3.66 14.32 -14.10
N LEU A 179 2.59 14.31 -13.32
CA LEU A 179 2.55 13.80 -11.95
C LEU A 179 1.56 12.63 -11.89
N HIS A 180 1.97 11.54 -11.27
CA HIS A 180 1.15 10.35 -11.06
C HIS A 180 1.05 10.04 -9.58
N SER A 181 -0.16 9.69 -9.13
CA SER A 181 -0.43 9.19 -7.79
C SER A 181 -0.50 7.66 -7.84
N TRP A 182 0.22 7.02 -6.93
CA TRP A 182 0.13 5.59 -6.64
C TRP A 182 -0.64 5.41 -5.35
N VAL A 183 -1.60 4.50 -5.33
CA VAL A 183 -2.40 4.17 -4.15
C VAL A 183 -2.36 2.67 -3.92
N GLY A 184 -1.82 2.27 -2.77
CA GLY A 184 -1.64 0.89 -2.34
C GLY A 184 -2.51 0.56 -1.13
N ILE A 185 -3.30 -0.51 -1.25
CA ILE A 185 -4.06 -1.10 -0.13
C ILE A 185 -3.32 -2.33 0.39
N ILE A 186 -3.40 -2.57 1.69
CA ILE A 186 -2.61 -3.60 2.38
C ILE A 186 -3.53 -4.41 3.31
N MET A 187 -3.32 -5.72 3.34
CA MET A 187 -3.80 -6.59 4.42
C MET A 187 -2.65 -7.46 4.93
N TYR A 188 -2.57 -7.61 6.25
CA TYR A 188 -1.49 -8.33 6.92
C TYR A 188 -1.87 -9.79 7.07
N LEU A 189 -0.92 -10.68 6.78
CA LEU A 189 -1.12 -12.12 6.89
C LEU A 189 -0.42 -12.64 8.14
N PRO A 190 -1.13 -13.33 9.05
CA PRO A 190 -0.52 -13.94 10.22
C PRO A 190 0.48 -15.02 9.82
N LEU A 191 1.50 -15.24 10.66
CA LEU A 191 2.53 -16.27 10.42
C LEU A 191 1.94 -17.69 10.43
N GLU A 192 0.94 -17.92 11.27
CA GLU A 192 0.29 -19.23 11.47
C GLU A 192 -1.21 -19.16 11.15
N GLY A 193 -1.84 -20.33 10.94
CA GLY A 193 -3.29 -20.43 10.74
C GLY A 193 -3.75 -20.28 9.29
N GLU A 194 -3.71 -21.37 8.53
CA GLU A 194 -4.12 -21.40 7.12
C GLU A 194 -5.56 -20.91 6.90
N LYS A 195 -6.48 -21.26 7.81
CA LYS A 195 -7.88 -20.82 7.73
C LYS A 195 -8.00 -19.30 7.77
N GLN A 196 -7.37 -18.65 8.75
CA GLN A 196 -7.41 -17.18 8.91
C GLN A 196 -6.74 -16.50 7.71
N ARG A 197 -5.62 -17.05 7.20
CA ARG A 197 -4.96 -16.54 5.99
C ARG A 197 -5.86 -16.62 4.75
N ASN A 198 -6.62 -17.71 4.61
CA ASN A 198 -7.57 -17.85 3.50
C ASN A 198 -8.72 -16.86 3.61
N GLU A 199 -9.28 -16.67 4.80
CA GLU A 199 -10.33 -15.66 5.07
C GLU A 199 -9.84 -14.23 4.76
N ILE A 200 -8.61 -13.88 5.19
CA ILE A 200 -7.99 -12.58 4.86
C ILE A 200 -7.77 -12.44 3.36
N THR A 201 -7.29 -13.50 2.70
CA THR A 201 -7.04 -13.49 1.25
C THR A 201 -8.34 -13.27 0.48
N GLU A 202 -9.43 -13.91 0.91
CA GLU A 202 -10.74 -13.74 0.30
C GLU A 202 -11.26 -12.32 0.53
N GLU A 203 -11.23 -11.81 1.76
CA GLU A 203 -11.64 -10.42 2.07
C GLU A 203 -10.85 -9.40 1.24
N PHE A 204 -9.53 -9.57 1.16
CA PHE A 204 -8.65 -8.70 0.39
C PHE A 204 -9.05 -8.66 -1.08
N LYS A 205 -9.18 -9.83 -1.73
CA LYS A 205 -9.50 -9.92 -3.16
C LYS A 205 -10.93 -9.50 -3.48
N GLU A 206 -11.89 -10.00 -2.70
CA GLU A 206 -13.32 -9.92 -3.00
C GLU A 206 -13.93 -8.59 -2.57
N LYS A 207 -13.44 -7.96 -1.50
CA LYS A 207 -13.94 -6.68 -1.05
C LYS A 207 -12.97 -5.55 -1.32
N TYR A 208 -11.75 -5.63 -0.81
CA TYR A 208 -10.86 -4.48 -0.81
C TYR A 208 -10.33 -4.14 -2.21
N CYS A 209 -9.79 -5.13 -2.93
CA CYS A 209 -9.35 -4.98 -4.32
C CYS A 209 -10.52 -4.69 -5.26
N ARG A 210 -11.67 -5.33 -5.08
CA ARG A 210 -12.87 -5.01 -5.87
C ARG A 210 -13.30 -3.55 -5.70
N LEU A 211 -13.27 -3.03 -4.48
CA LEU A 211 -13.57 -1.62 -4.21
C LEU A 211 -12.55 -0.69 -4.88
N LEU A 212 -11.26 -0.91 -4.65
CA LEU A 212 -10.21 -0.07 -5.22
C LEU A 212 -10.25 -0.08 -6.76
N ARG A 213 -10.55 -1.23 -7.37
CA ARG A 213 -10.73 -1.37 -8.83
C ARG A 213 -11.89 -0.55 -9.35
N LYS A 214 -13.05 -0.64 -8.67
CA LYS A 214 -14.26 0.11 -9.04
C LYS A 214 -14.00 1.62 -8.99
N ILE A 215 -13.32 2.11 -7.96
CA ILE A 215 -12.98 3.53 -7.86
C ILE A 215 -11.96 3.89 -8.94
N GLY A 216 -10.90 3.09 -9.11
CA GLY A 216 -9.82 3.31 -10.08
C GLY A 216 -10.26 3.43 -11.54
N GLN A 217 -11.38 2.83 -11.93
CA GLN A 217 -11.94 2.96 -13.28
C GLN A 217 -12.22 4.42 -13.65
N ASP A 218 -12.80 5.21 -12.74
CA ASP A 218 -13.16 6.61 -12.99
C ASP A 218 -11.92 7.52 -13.11
N PHE A 219 -10.77 7.04 -12.61
CA PHE A 219 -9.49 7.75 -12.64
C PHE A 219 -8.57 7.26 -13.76
N ASN A 220 -9.03 6.32 -14.60
CA ASN A 220 -8.21 5.62 -15.59
C ASN A 220 -6.94 5.05 -14.95
N ALA A 221 -7.08 4.41 -13.79
CA ALA A 221 -5.96 3.85 -13.06
C ALA A 221 -5.45 2.55 -13.70
N ALA A 222 -4.14 2.30 -13.57
CA ALA A 222 -3.51 1.03 -13.91
C ALA A 222 -2.93 0.36 -12.69
N SER A 223 -2.99 -0.98 -12.66
CA SER A 223 -2.28 -1.76 -11.67
C SER A 223 -0.76 -1.57 -11.77
N HIS A 224 -0.10 -1.56 -10.62
CA HIS A 224 1.35 -1.70 -10.53
C HIS A 224 1.77 -3.10 -11.00
N TRP A 225 2.75 -3.21 -11.90
CA TRP A 225 3.14 -4.50 -12.50
C TRP A 225 3.56 -5.57 -11.49
N ALA A 226 4.31 -5.19 -10.44
CA ALA A 226 4.73 -6.11 -9.39
C ALA A 226 3.60 -6.58 -8.47
N LYS A 227 2.41 -5.99 -8.57
CA LYS A 227 1.24 -6.28 -7.72
C LYS A 227 0.04 -6.74 -8.57
N LEU A 228 0.26 -7.17 -9.81
CA LEU A 228 -0.85 -7.55 -10.68
C LEU A 228 -1.57 -8.79 -10.11
N GLU A 229 -2.86 -8.67 -9.88
CA GLU A 229 -3.69 -9.81 -9.50
C GLU A 229 -3.94 -10.68 -10.72
N MET A 230 -3.57 -11.95 -10.59
CA MET A 230 -3.87 -12.99 -11.56
C MET A 230 -5.27 -13.54 -11.24
N PRO A 231 -6.21 -13.54 -12.21
CA PRO A 231 -7.54 -14.05 -11.96
C PRO A 231 -7.53 -15.56 -11.68
N SER A 232 -8.50 -16.01 -10.89
CA SER A 232 -8.64 -17.42 -10.54
C SER A 232 -9.41 -18.23 -11.60
N ASN A 233 -10.03 -17.57 -12.58
CA ASN A 233 -10.90 -18.18 -13.58
C ASN A 233 -10.66 -17.59 -14.99
N SER A 234 -11.05 -18.36 -16.01
CA SER A 234 -10.76 -18.03 -17.42
C SER A 234 -11.57 -16.87 -18.00
N SER A 235 -12.74 -16.54 -17.43
CA SER A 235 -13.52 -15.37 -17.86
C SER A 235 -12.84 -14.07 -17.46
N ASP A 236 -12.29 -14.01 -16.24
CA ASP A 236 -11.61 -12.83 -15.72
C ASP A 236 -10.24 -12.63 -16.41
N ASP A 237 -9.60 -13.72 -16.86
CA ASP A 237 -8.40 -13.65 -17.71
C ASP A 237 -8.65 -12.85 -18.99
N ALA A 238 -9.79 -13.07 -19.65
CA ALA A 238 -10.12 -12.37 -20.89
C ALA A 238 -10.33 -10.87 -20.65
N VAL A 239 -10.97 -10.51 -19.54
CA VAL A 239 -11.19 -9.12 -19.12
C VAL A 239 -9.85 -8.44 -18.83
N LEU A 240 -8.97 -9.08 -18.06
CA LEU A 240 -7.65 -8.55 -17.73
C LEU A 240 -6.79 -8.34 -18.99
N LYS A 241 -6.73 -9.34 -19.88
CA LYS A 241 -5.98 -9.22 -21.14
C LYS A 241 -6.53 -8.11 -22.03
N SER A 242 -7.86 -7.99 -22.12
CA SER A 242 -8.51 -6.93 -22.89
C SER A 242 -8.16 -5.54 -22.33
N SER A 243 -8.23 -5.37 -21.00
CA SER A 243 -7.88 -4.13 -20.32
C SER A 243 -6.40 -3.75 -20.54
N ILE A 244 -5.49 -4.72 -20.45
CA ILE A 244 -4.06 -4.50 -20.68
C ILE A 244 -3.77 -4.11 -22.14
N ARG A 245 -4.38 -4.81 -23.11
CA ARG A 245 -4.24 -4.48 -24.54
C ARG A 245 -4.85 -3.11 -24.90
N ALA A 246 -5.95 -2.74 -24.25
CA ALA A 246 -6.57 -1.44 -24.47
C ALA A 246 -5.68 -0.28 -23.96
N ARG A 247 -4.85 -0.53 -22.94
CA ARG A 247 -4.02 0.49 -22.30
C ARG A 247 -2.60 0.57 -22.85
N TYR A 248 -1.99 -0.58 -23.12
CA TYR A 248 -0.56 -0.68 -23.42
C TYR A 248 -0.33 -1.19 -24.85
N PRO A 249 0.79 -0.83 -25.51
CA PRO A 249 1.11 -1.30 -26.85
C PRO A 249 1.64 -2.74 -26.82
N VAL A 250 0.77 -3.68 -26.47
CA VAL A 250 1.09 -5.10 -26.25
C VAL A 250 1.72 -5.74 -27.49
N GLU A 251 1.25 -5.39 -28.69
CA GLU A 251 1.76 -5.93 -29.95
C GLU A 251 3.24 -5.56 -30.14
N LYS A 252 3.58 -4.28 -29.93
CA LYS A 252 4.97 -3.81 -30.02
C LYS A 252 5.86 -4.43 -28.96
N PHE A 253 5.32 -4.61 -27.75
CA PHE A 253 6.05 -5.29 -26.68
C PHE A 253 6.32 -6.76 -27.03
N ASN A 254 5.35 -7.45 -27.62
CA ASN A 254 5.51 -8.84 -28.07
C ASN A 254 6.49 -8.96 -29.24
N GLU A 255 6.45 -8.05 -30.22
CA GLU A 255 7.45 -7.99 -31.29
C GLU A 255 8.87 -7.84 -30.72
N ALA A 256 9.04 -6.96 -29.72
CA ALA A 256 10.32 -6.79 -29.03
C ALA A 256 10.73 -8.04 -28.24
N ARG A 257 9.78 -8.70 -27.55
CA ARG A 257 10.04 -9.97 -26.84
C ARG A 257 10.57 -11.03 -27.80
N LEU A 258 9.94 -11.21 -28.96
CA LEU A 258 10.38 -12.19 -29.96
C LEU A 258 11.77 -11.85 -30.54
N LEU A 259 12.06 -10.57 -30.74
CA LEU A 259 13.35 -10.12 -31.27
C LEU A 259 14.50 -10.37 -30.28
N TYR A 260 14.31 -10.05 -29.00
CA TYR A 260 15.39 -10.07 -28.00
C TYR A 260 15.48 -11.38 -27.23
N ASP A 261 14.39 -12.14 -27.13
CA ASP A 261 14.35 -13.45 -26.50
C ASP A 261 13.61 -14.47 -27.39
N PRO A 262 14.14 -14.81 -28.58
CA PRO A 262 13.46 -15.67 -29.55
C PRO A 262 13.22 -17.11 -29.03
N LYS A 263 13.85 -17.49 -27.92
CA LYS A 263 13.67 -18.79 -27.27
C LYS A 263 12.75 -18.73 -26.05
N GLY A 264 12.28 -17.55 -25.67
CA GLY A 264 11.40 -17.34 -24.51
C GLY A 264 12.02 -17.75 -23.17
N ILE A 265 13.36 -17.70 -23.05
CA ILE A 265 14.09 -18.14 -21.86
C ILE A 265 13.78 -17.25 -20.66
N LEU A 266 13.47 -15.98 -20.89
CA LEU A 266 13.18 -14.96 -19.88
C LEU A 266 11.67 -14.81 -19.64
N SER A 267 10.85 -15.78 -20.05
CA SER A 267 9.40 -15.79 -19.84
C SER A 267 8.98 -16.59 -18.61
N ASN A 268 7.74 -16.38 -18.17
CA ASN A 268 7.05 -17.23 -17.20
C ASN A 268 5.54 -17.30 -17.53
N ASP A 269 4.80 -18.11 -16.78
CA ASP A 269 3.36 -18.31 -17.00
C ASP A 269 2.56 -17.02 -16.86
N HIS A 270 2.94 -16.12 -15.95
CA HIS A 270 2.26 -14.84 -15.77
C HIS A 270 2.41 -13.94 -17.01
N ILE A 271 3.65 -13.78 -17.50
CA ILE A 271 3.95 -13.01 -18.71
C ILE A 271 3.23 -13.63 -19.92
N SER A 272 3.27 -14.96 -20.06
CA SER A 272 2.59 -15.67 -21.15
C SER A 272 1.06 -15.53 -21.08
N MET A 273 0.48 -15.53 -19.86
CA MET A 273 -0.94 -15.32 -19.70
C MET A 273 -1.34 -13.91 -20.15
N ILE A 274 -0.65 -12.88 -19.68
CA ILE A 274 -0.99 -11.47 -19.94
C ILE A 274 -0.78 -11.11 -21.41
N PHE A 275 0.41 -11.42 -21.93
CA PHE A 275 0.87 -10.90 -23.22
C PHE A 275 0.75 -11.93 -24.34
N GLY A 276 0.44 -13.19 -24.01
CA GLY A 276 0.38 -14.30 -24.97
C GLY A 276 1.66 -15.14 -24.95
N PRO A 277 1.56 -16.38 -25.44
CA PRO A 277 2.69 -17.30 -25.54
C PRO A 277 3.74 -16.77 -26.52
N PHE A 278 4.98 -17.24 -26.36
CA PHE A 278 6.00 -17.12 -27.40
C PHE A 278 5.60 -18.04 -28.57
N SER A 279 5.40 -17.46 -29.76
CA SER A 279 5.08 -18.18 -31.01
C SER A 279 5.91 -17.65 -32.16
#